data_AF-A0AA43V3V2-F1
#
_entry.id   AF-A0AA43V3V2-F1
#
_cell.length_a   1.000
_cell.length_b   1.000
_cell.length_c   1.000
_cell.angle_alpha   90.00
_cell.angle_beta   90.00
_cell.angle_gamma   90.00
#
_symmetry.space_group_name_H-M   'P 1'
#
loop_
_entity.id
_entity.type
_entity.pdbx_description
1 polymer ?
#
loop_
_entity_poly.entity_id
_entity_poly.type
_entity_poly.pdbx_seq_one_letter_code
_entity_poly.pdbx_strand_id
1 'polypeptide(L)'
;MASYHLSVKTGGKGKAASHADYIAREGKYAREKDNDLEHQESGNMPAWAAHKPSEFWKAADTFERANGCTYREIEIALSREFTPAQRLELVRDFVQQEIGDRHAYQFAIHNPRAAIEGGEQPHAHIMFSERLNDG
;
A
#
# COMPACT_ATOMS: atom_id res chain seq x y z
N MET A 1 21.42 6.70 11.97
CA MET A 1 21.70 7.13 10.58
C MET A 1 20.48 6.80 9.74
N ALA A 2 20.19 7.58 8.69
CA ALA A 2 19.16 7.21 7.73
C ALA A 2 19.51 5.85 7.08
N SER A 3 18.56 4.92 7.09
CA SER A 3 18.67 3.64 6.40
C SER A 3 17.81 3.68 5.14
N TYR A 4 18.34 3.13 4.05
CA TYR A 4 17.60 2.96 2.80
C TYR A 4 17.21 1.49 2.65
N HIS A 5 15.93 1.24 2.42
CA HIS A 5 15.41 -0.06 2.07
C HIS A 5 14.28 0.10 1.07
N LEU A 6 14.34 -0.67 -0.01
CA LEU A 6 13.26 -0.82 -0.97
C LEU A 6 13.16 -2.29 -1.35
N SER A 7 11.96 -2.85 -1.26
CA SER A 7 11.68 -4.20 -1.76
C SER A 7 10.45 -4.20 -2.65
N VAL A 8 10.40 -5.14 -3.59
CA VAL A 8 9.26 -5.34 -4.49
C VAL A 8 8.78 -6.79 -4.38
N LYS A 9 7.49 -6.96 -4.13
CA LYS A 9 6.83 -8.27 -3.94
C LYS A 9 5.66 -8.40 -4.92
N THR A 10 5.23 -9.63 -5.15
CA THR A 10 4.06 -9.94 -5.97
C THR A 10 3.02 -10.70 -5.16
N GLY A 11 1.77 -10.25 -5.21
CA GLY A 11 0.63 -10.96 -4.67
C GLY A 11 -0.03 -11.85 -5.71
N GLY A 12 -0.16 -13.14 -5.41
CA GLY A 12 -0.95 -14.06 -6.24
C GLY A 12 -2.46 -13.92 -6.02
N LYS A 13 -3.25 -14.63 -6.81
CA LYS A 13 -4.71 -14.75 -6.62
C LYS A 13 -5.07 -15.13 -5.17
N GLY A 14 -6.04 -14.42 -4.59
CA GLY A 14 -6.55 -14.69 -3.24
C GLY A 14 -5.74 -14.03 -2.11
N LYS A 15 -4.89 -13.05 -2.44
CA LYS A 15 -4.02 -12.34 -1.49
C LYS A 15 -4.27 -10.84 -1.42
N ALA A 16 -4.93 -10.25 -2.43
CA ALA A 16 -5.04 -8.81 -2.57
C ALA A 16 -5.91 -8.18 -1.48
N ALA A 17 -7.15 -8.66 -1.31
CA ALA A 17 -8.09 -8.05 -0.38
C ALA A 17 -7.60 -8.13 1.08
N SER A 18 -7.06 -9.29 1.46
CA SER A 18 -6.51 -9.46 2.81
C SER A 18 -5.30 -8.59 3.07
N HIS A 19 -4.47 -8.34 2.05
CA HIS A 19 -3.27 -7.51 2.18
C HIS A 19 -3.62 -6.03 2.20
N ALA A 20 -4.57 -5.61 1.36
CA ALA A 20 -5.14 -4.26 1.40
C ALA A 20 -5.71 -3.94 2.79
N ASP A 21 -6.53 -4.84 3.34
CA ASP A 21 -7.07 -4.70 4.70
C ASP A 21 -5.96 -4.65 5.75
N TYR A 22 -4.89 -5.44 5.58
CA TYR A 22 -3.75 -5.48 6.50
C TYR A 22 -2.99 -4.15 6.54
N ILE A 23 -2.57 -3.64 5.38
CA ILE A 23 -1.81 -2.38 5.31
C ILE A 23 -2.66 -1.18 5.75
N ALA A 24 -3.96 -1.20 5.49
CA ALA A 24 -4.88 -0.13 5.88
C ALA A 24 -5.37 -0.22 7.34
N ARG A 25 -5.00 -1.27 8.09
CA ARG A 25 -5.58 -1.62 9.40
C ARG A 25 -7.11 -1.66 9.36
N GLU A 26 -7.68 -2.23 8.30
CA GLU A 26 -9.11 -2.35 8.09
C GLU A 26 -9.62 -3.77 8.38
N GLY A 27 -10.95 -3.95 8.40
CA GLY A 27 -11.58 -5.24 8.58
C GLY A 27 -11.17 -5.92 9.90
N LYS A 28 -10.58 -7.12 9.81
CA LYS A 28 -10.13 -7.88 10.99
C LYS A 28 -8.92 -7.26 11.70
N TYR A 29 -8.21 -6.34 11.05
CA TYR A 29 -7.00 -5.68 11.57
C TYR A 29 -7.30 -4.36 12.29
N ALA A 30 -8.55 -3.86 12.22
CA ALA A 30 -8.96 -2.60 12.84
C ALA A 30 -8.89 -2.56 14.38
N ARG A 31 -8.73 -3.72 15.03
CA ARG A 31 -8.65 -3.85 16.49
C ARG A 31 -7.24 -4.19 16.98
N GLU A 32 -6.22 -4.08 16.12
CA GLU A 32 -4.83 -4.26 16.54
C GLU A 32 -4.45 -3.17 17.54
N LYS A 33 -3.87 -3.59 18.67
CA LYS A 33 -3.59 -2.70 19.83
C LYS A 33 -2.44 -1.72 19.57
N ASP A 34 -1.54 -2.08 18.66
CA ASP A 34 -0.44 -1.24 18.20
C ASP A 34 -0.79 -0.72 16.80
N ASN A 35 -1.67 0.29 16.76
CA ASN A 35 -2.00 0.95 15.50
C ASN A 35 -0.87 1.92 15.13
N ASP A 36 0.08 1.40 14.35
CA ASP A 36 1.21 2.13 13.76
C ASP A 36 0.86 2.83 12.44
N LEU A 37 -0.40 2.77 12.00
CA LEU A 37 -0.85 3.43 10.78
C LEU A 37 -0.82 4.95 10.95
N GLU A 38 0.05 5.59 10.17
CA GLU A 38 0.16 7.04 10.11
C GLU A 38 -0.77 7.64 9.06
N HIS A 39 -0.86 7.00 7.88
CA HIS A 39 -1.70 7.48 6.78
C HIS A 39 -2.06 6.34 5.81
N GLN A 40 -3.17 6.45 5.10
CA GLN A 40 -3.49 5.57 3.96
C GLN A 40 -4.23 6.32 2.86
N GLU A 41 -4.01 5.93 1.60
CA GLU A 41 -4.74 6.45 0.43
C GLU A 41 -4.91 5.38 -0.63
N SER A 42 -5.83 5.62 -1.55
CA SER A 42 -5.98 4.85 -2.78
C SER A 42 -6.33 5.77 -3.93
N GLY A 43 -6.08 5.31 -5.15
CA GLY A 43 -6.35 6.10 -6.35
C GLY A 43 -6.40 5.25 -7.60
N ASN A 44 -6.77 5.89 -8.70
CA ASN A 44 -6.90 5.29 -10.04
C ASN A 44 -7.81 4.06 -10.10
N MET A 45 -8.73 3.92 -9.13
CA MET A 45 -9.70 2.85 -9.12
C MET A 45 -10.63 2.98 -10.34
N PRO A 46 -11.04 1.87 -10.98
CA PRO A 46 -12.02 1.92 -12.05
C PRO A 46 -13.38 2.43 -11.51
N ALA A 47 -14.22 2.96 -12.39
CA ALA A 47 -15.46 3.65 -12.01
C ALA A 47 -16.36 2.85 -11.05
N TRP A 48 -16.42 1.53 -11.24
CA TRP A 48 -17.21 0.63 -10.41
C TRP A 48 -16.67 0.40 -9.00
N ALA A 49 -15.40 0.75 -8.72
CA ALA A 49 -14.76 0.65 -7.40
C ALA A 49 -14.27 2.00 -6.86
N ALA A 50 -14.52 3.11 -7.55
CA ALA A 50 -14.00 4.43 -7.20
C ALA A 50 -14.32 4.87 -5.76
N HIS A 51 -15.52 4.53 -5.28
CA HIS A 51 -15.96 4.85 -3.91
C HIS A 51 -15.65 3.76 -2.89
N LYS A 52 -15.18 2.59 -3.35
CA LYS A 52 -14.93 1.42 -2.50
C LYS A 52 -13.79 0.57 -3.05
N PRO A 53 -12.52 1.01 -2.88
CA PRO A 53 -11.32 0.28 -3.29
C PRO A 53 -11.28 -1.20 -2.89
N SER A 54 -11.86 -1.56 -1.75
CA SER A 54 -11.92 -2.96 -1.30
C SER A 54 -12.69 -3.88 -2.27
N GLU A 55 -13.63 -3.35 -3.07
CA GLU A 55 -14.31 -4.12 -4.12
C GLU A 55 -13.37 -4.45 -5.27
N PHE A 56 -12.43 -3.56 -5.59
CA PHE A 56 -11.41 -3.82 -6.61
C PHE A 56 -10.52 -5.00 -6.21
N TRP A 57 -9.98 -4.98 -4.99
CA TRP A 57 -9.11 -6.06 -4.51
C TRP A 57 -9.83 -7.40 -4.36
N LYS A 58 -11.10 -7.39 -3.94
CA LYS A 58 -11.94 -8.60 -3.91
C LYS A 58 -12.21 -9.16 -5.31
N ALA A 59 -12.46 -8.29 -6.28
CA ALA A 59 -12.63 -8.69 -7.67
C ALA A 59 -11.33 -9.29 -8.24
N ALA A 60 -10.17 -8.68 -7.96
CA ALA A 60 -8.88 -9.25 -8.35
C ALA A 60 -8.68 -10.66 -7.78
N ASP A 61 -8.96 -10.86 -6.48
CA ASP A 61 -8.87 -12.18 -5.86
C ASP A 61 -9.86 -13.21 -6.41
N THR A 62 -11.04 -12.76 -6.88
CA THR A 62 -12.08 -13.65 -7.41
C THR A 62 -11.79 -14.05 -8.86
N PHE A 63 -11.45 -13.07 -9.70
CA PHE A 63 -11.48 -13.21 -11.15
C PHE A 63 -10.11 -13.34 -11.82
N GLU A 64 -9.01 -13.05 -11.13
CA GLU A 64 -7.68 -13.29 -11.67
C GLU A 64 -7.46 -14.79 -11.95
N ARG A 65 -6.57 -15.14 -12.90
CA ARG A 65 -6.26 -16.55 -13.17
C ARG A 65 -5.51 -17.18 -12.00
N ALA A 66 -5.55 -18.51 -11.87
CA ALA A 66 -4.96 -19.23 -10.72
C ALA A 66 -3.48 -18.87 -10.45
N ASN A 67 -2.67 -18.70 -11.51
CA ASN A 67 -1.26 -18.30 -11.43
C ASN A 67 -1.03 -16.84 -11.85
N GLY A 68 -2.04 -15.98 -11.64
CA GLY A 68 -1.99 -14.55 -11.97
C GLY A 68 -1.50 -13.68 -10.81
N CYS A 69 -1.01 -12.50 -11.16
CA CYS A 69 -0.59 -11.44 -10.25
C CYS A 69 -1.78 -10.50 -10.02
N THR A 70 -2.26 -10.39 -8.78
CA THR A 70 -3.36 -9.48 -8.42
C THR A 70 -2.85 -8.09 -8.08
N TYR A 71 -1.66 -8.00 -7.49
CA TYR A 71 -0.96 -6.75 -7.20
C TYR A 71 0.55 -6.96 -7.14
N ARG A 72 1.31 -5.90 -7.41
CA ARG A 72 2.69 -5.74 -6.91
C ARG A 72 2.66 -4.86 -5.67
N GLU A 73 3.58 -5.12 -4.76
CA GLU A 73 3.81 -4.28 -3.59
C GLU A 73 5.23 -3.74 -3.64
N ILE A 74 5.36 -2.44 -3.42
CA ILE A 74 6.63 -1.76 -3.17
C ILE A 74 6.63 -1.38 -1.69
N GLU A 75 7.63 -1.83 -0.95
CA GLU A 75 7.84 -1.48 0.45
C GLU A 75 9.08 -0.60 0.57
N ILE A 76 8.95 0.59 1.14
CA ILE A 76 10.00 1.62 1.18
C ILE A 76 10.20 2.11 2.60
N ALA A 77 11.44 2.09 3.10
CA ALA A 77 11.79 2.78 4.33
C ALA A 77 11.85 4.30 4.10
N LEU A 78 11.20 5.07 4.97
CA LEU A 78 11.18 6.52 4.94
C LEU A 78 12.14 7.09 6.00
N SER A 79 12.67 8.29 5.77
CA SER A 79 13.52 8.92 6.78
C SER A 79 12.68 9.34 8.00
N ARG A 80 13.14 8.95 9.20
CA ARG A 80 12.55 9.39 10.48
C ARG A 80 12.75 10.88 10.76
N GLU A 81 13.63 11.54 10.00
CA GLU A 81 13.89 12.99 10.11
C GLU A 81 12.81 13.82 9.40
N PHE A 82 12.04 13.21 8.50
CA PHE A 82 10.89 13.85 7.88
C PHE A 82 9.71 13.92 8.84
N THR A 83 8.96 15.01 8.74
CA THR A 83 7.63 15.10 9.35
C THR A 83 6.64 14.16 8.65
N PRO A 84 5.52 13.77 9.30
CA PRO A 84 4.47 12.99 8.66
C PRO A 84 3.98 13.59 7.33
N ALA A 85 3.85 14.91 7.25
CA ALA A 85 3.44 15.60 6.03
C ALA A 85 4.46 15.44 4.89
N GLN A 86 5.75 15.57 5.19
CA GLN A 86 6.82 15.37 4.21
C GLN A 86 6.92 13.91 3.74
N ARG A 87 6.69 12.95 4.66
CA ARG A 87 6.59 11.52 4.29
C ARG A 87 5.44 11.25 3.34
N LEU A 88 4.27 11.83 3.62
CA LEU A 88 3.10 11.71 2.75
C LEU A 88 3.33 12.33 1.37
N GLU A 89 3.89 13.54 1.30
CA GLU A 89 4.23 14.20 0.05
C GLU A 89 5.20 13.34 -0.78
N LEU A 90 6.27 12.82 -0.15
CA LEU A 90 7.23 11.94 -0.80
C LEU A 90 6.58 10.66 -1.36
N VAL A 91 5.69 10.01 -0.61
CA VAL A 91 5.00 8.79 -1.06
C VAL A 91 4.05 9.09 -2.21
N ARG A 92 3.32 10.22 -2.16
CA ARG A 92 2.43 10.65 -3.26
C ARG A 92 3.22 10.95 -4.53
N ASP A 93 4.35 11.65 -4.42
CA ASP A 93 5.24 11.95 -5.54
C ASP A 93 5.80 10.66 -6.16
N PHE A 94 6.24 9.72 -5.32
CA PHE A 94 6.71 8.42 -5.78
C PHE A 94 5.60 7.63 -6.51
N VAL A 95 4.39 7.59 -5.96
CA VAL A 95 3.24 6.94 -6.60
C VAL A 95 2.92 7.59 -7.95
N GLN A 96 2.89 8.92 -8.01
CA GLN A 96 2.64 9.64 -9.25
C GLN A 96 3.72 9.38 -10.31
N GLN A 97 4.99 9.30 -9.90
CA GLN A 97 6.12 9.08 -10.80
C GLN A 97 6.18 7.63 -11.34
N GLU A 98 6.00 6.64 -10.46
CA GLU A 98 6.25 5.23 -10.78
C GLU A 98 4.98 4.46 -11.18
N ILE A 99 3.82 4.85 -10.66
CA ILE A 99 2.53 4.18 -10.90
C ILE A 99 1.66 4.97 -11.89
N GLY A 100 1.77 6.29 -11.89
CA GLY A 100 1.03 7.18 -12.77
C GLY A 100 -0.46 7.23 -12.46
N ASP A 101 -1.27 7.47 -13.48
CA ASP A 101 -2.72 7.73 -13.41
C ASP A 101 -3.59 6.54 -13.87
N ARG A 102 -2.99 5.49 -14.43
CA ARG A 102 -3.71 4.37 -15.07
C ARG A 102 -3.68 3.07 -14.31
N HIS A 103 -2.97 2.99 -13.19
CA HIS A 103 -2.91 1.76 -12.39
C HIS A 103 -3.58 2.00 -11.04
N ALA A 104 -4.61 1.22 -10.75
CA ALA A 104 -5.27 1.23 -9.46
C ALA A 104 -4.25 0.92 -8.36
N TYR A 105 -4.18 1.79 -7.35
CA TYR A 105 -3.24 1.65 -6.24
C TYR A 105 -3.91 1.87 -4.89
N GLN A 106 -3.27 1.35 -3.86
CA GLN A 106 -3.51 1.68 -2.46
C GLN A 106 -2.18 1.70 -1.74
N PHE A 107 -1.97 2.67 -0.85
CA PHE A 107 -0.79 2.69 0.00
C PHE A 107 -1.16 3.01 1.44
N ALA A 108 -0.26 2.61 2.34
CA ALA A 108 -0.29 2.97 3.74
C ALA A 108 1.12 3.34 4.21
N ILE A 109 1.22 4.35 5.07
CA ILE A 109 2.44 4.72 5.79
C ILE A 109 2.29 4.22 7.22
N HIS A 110 3.22 3.39 7.65
CA HIS A 110 3.30 2.86 9.01
C HIS A 110 4.50 3.50 9.71
N ASN A 111 4.40 3.72 11.02
CA ASN A 111 5.48 4.25 11.84
C ASN A 111 5.61 3.51 13.19
N PRO A 112 5.96 2.20 13.18
CA PRO A 112 6.21 1.46 14.39
C PRO A 112 7.53 1.90 15.05
N ARG A 113 7.73 1.45 16.28
CA ARG A 113 9.03 1.55 16.95
C ARG A 113 9.93 0.38 16.51
N ALA A 114 11.18 0.71 16.14
CA ALA A 114 12.18 -0.29 15.78
C ALA A 114 12.46 -1.23 16.96
N ALA A 115 12.45 -2.54 16.71
CA ALA A 115 12.60 -3.56 17.76
C ALA A 115 14.02 -3.64 18.36
N ILE A 116 15.06 -3.27 17.62
CA ILE A 116 16.46 -3.43 18.03
C ILE A 116 17.06 -2.12 18.55
N GLU A 117 17.14 -1.09 17.69
CA GLU A 117 17.79 0.18 18.02
C GLU A 117 16.86 1.19 18.71
N GLY A 118 15.56 0.88 18.80
CA GLY A 118 14.54 1.84 19.23
C GLY A 118 14.32 3.00 18.23
N GLY A 119 13.40 3.88 18.59
CA GLY A 119 12.99 5.01 17.74
C GLY A 119 12.04 4.62 16.61
N GLU A 120 11.63 5.62 15.85
CA GLU A 120 10.65 5.50 14.75
C GLU A 120 11.24 4.79 13.53
N GLN A 121 10.46 3.90 12.93
CA GLN A 121 10.80 3.19 11.69
C GLN A 121 9.72 3.40 10.63
N PRO A 122 9.55 4.63 10.13
CA PRO A 122 8.50 4.91 9.16
C PRO A 122 8.78 4.18 7.85
N HIS A 123 7.76 3.56 7.28
CA HIS A 123 7.82 2.87 6.00
C HIS A 123 6.48 2.93 5.28
N ALA A 124 6.51 2.83 3.96
CA ALA A 124 5.31 2.80 3.12
C ALA A 124 5.15 1.42 2.49
N HIS A 125 3.93 0.88 2.56
CA HIS A 125 3.46 -0.22 1.73
C HIS A 125 2.66 0.36 0.58
N ILE A 126 3.08 0.16 -0.66
CA ILE A 126 2.42 0.67 -1.87
C ILE A 126 2.03 -0.52 -2.73
N MET A 127 0.75 -0.89 -2.75
CA MET A 127 0.24 -1.93 -3.62
C MET A 127 -0.44 -1.34 -4.86
N PHE A 128 -0.17 -1.91 -6.04
CA PHE A 128 -0.82 -1.49 -7.29
C PHE A 128 -1.11 -2.68 -8.20
N SER A 129 -2.13 -2.53 -9.05
CA SER A 129 -2.47 -3.52 -10.07
C SER A 129 -1.77 -3.20 -11.39
N GLU A 130 -1.16 -4.20 -12.01
CA GLU A 130 -0.59 -4.09 -13.37
C GLU A 130 -1.67 -4.01 -14.47
N ARG A 131 -2.95 -4.14 -14.09
CA ARG A 131 -4.07 -3.91 -15.02
C ARG A 131 -4.21 -2.41 -15.27
N LEU A 132 -4.38 -2.04 -16.53
CA LEU A 132 -4.62 -0.65 -16.94
C LEU A 132 -6.10 -0.31 -16.71
N ASN A 133 -6.33 0.84 -16.09
CA ASN A 133 -7.59 1.56 -16.10
C ASN A 133 -7.55 2.50 -17.32
N ASP A 134 -8.29 2.16 -18.37
CA ASP A 134 -8.28 2.82 -19.67
C ASP A 134 -9.54 3.64 -19.99
N GLY A 135 -10.53 3.65 -19.09
CA GLY A 135 -11.77 4.41 -19.19
C GLY A 135 -12.97 3.55 -19.59
#